data_AF-A0A1G1HR36-F1
#
_entry.id   AF-A0A1G1HR36-F1
#
_cell.length_a   1.000
_cell.length_b   1.000
_cell.length_c   1.000
_cell.angle_alpha   90.00
_cell.angle_beta   90.00
_cell.angle_gamma   90.00
#
_symmetry.space_group_name_H-M   'P 1'
#
loop_
_entity.id
_entity.type
_entity.pdbx_description
1 polymer ?
#
loop_
_entity_poly.entity_id
_entity_poly.type
_entity_poly.pdbx_seq_one_letter_code
_entity_poly.pdbx_strand_id
1 'polypeptide(L)' 'MATYSTPELRGLFNDWVYSIEQEILGFLKGHGKVDPDEIAGHFRLTRESVIFMLGKLAREGKIKMQASGD' A
#
# COMPACT_ATOMS: atom_id res chain seq x y z
N MET A 1 -13.66 -19.84 -16.04
CA MET A 1 -13.42 -18.57 -15.31
C MET A 1 -12.00 -18.64 -14.75
N ALA A 2 -11.31 -17.51 -14.83
CA ALA A 2 -10.05 -17.41 -15.55
C ALA A 2 -8.78 -17.92 -14.85
N THR A 3 -7.88 -18.44 -15.68
CA THR A 3 -6.47 -18.80 -15.47
C THR A 3 -5.60 -17.56 -15.13
N TYR A 4 -6.07 -16.66 -14.26
CA TYR A 4 -5.29 -15.52 -13.75
C TYR A 4 -4.35 -15.93 -12.60
N SER A 5 -4.12 -17.22 -12.42
CA SER A 5 -3.35 -17.77 -11.30
C SER A 5 -2.07 -18.47 -11.75
N THR A 6 -1.58 -18.19 -12.96
CA THR A 6 -0.27 -18.71 -13.35
C THR A 6 0.80 -18.15 -12.41
N PRO A 7 1.84 -18.93 -12.05
CA PRO A 7 2.89 -18.49 -11.14
C PRO A 7 3.57 -17.19 -11.58
N GLU A 8 3.70 -16.98 -12.89
CA GLU A 8 4.36 -15.83 -13.50
C GLU A 8 3.58 -14.54 -13.27
N LEU A 9 2.25 -14.57 -13.50
CA LEU A 9 1.40 -13.40 -13.25
C LEU A 9 1.37 -13.04 -11.77
N ARG A 10 1.40 -14.05 -10.89
CA ARG A 10 1.52 -13.83 -9.44
C ARG A 10 2.85 -13.17 -9.08
N GLY A 11 3.95 -13.58 -9.72
CA GLY A 11 5.26 -12.96 -9.56
C GLY A 11 5.22 -11.47 -9.92
N LEU A 12 4.74 -11.14 -11.13
CA LEU A 12 4.60 -9.76 -11.58
C LEU A 12 3.71 -8.92 -10.67
N PHE A 13 2.61 -9.49 -10.17
CA PHE A 13 1.74 -8.82 -9.22
C PHE A 13 2.47 -8.54 -7.89
N ASN A 14 3.21 -9.51 -7.37
CA ASN A 14 3.96 -9.34 -6.12
C ASN A 14 5.06 -8.29 -6.27
N ASP A 15 5.79 -8.28 -7.40
CA ASP A 15 6.83 -7.30 -7.68
C ASP A 15 6.24 -5.89 -7.79
N TRP A 16 5.09 -5.76 -8.46
CA TRP A 16 4.35 -4.51 -8.53
C TRP A 16 3.90 -4.03 -7.14
N VAL A 17 3.28 -4.89 -6.33
CA VAL A 17 2.88 -4.55 -4.95
C VAL A 17 4.10 -4.12 -4.12
N TYR A 18 5.22 -4.84 -4.23
CA TYR A 18 6.44 -4.51 -3.51
C TYR A 18 6.99 -3.13 -3.92
N SER A 19 6.98 -2.79 -5.21
CA SER A 19 7.40 -1.48 -5.70
C SER A 19 6.56 -0.36 -5.08
N ILE A 20 5.23 -0.49 -5.14
CA ILE A 20 4.31 0.50 -4.56
C ILE A 20 4.53 0.63 -3.04
N GLU A 21 4.78 -0.47 -2.34
CA GLU A 21 5.11 -0.42 -0.91
C GLU A 21 6.36 0.39 -0.61
N GLN A 22 7.42 0.23 -1.42
CA GLN A 22 8.65 1.03 -1.24
C GLN A 22 8.39 2.52 -1.49
N GLU A 23 7.57 2.85 -2.49
CA GLU A 23 7.20 4.23 -2.78
C GLU A 23 6.35 4.86 -1.68
N ILE A 24 5.35 4.12 -1.16
CA ILE A 24 4.54 4.58 -0.01
C ILE A 24 5.43 4.78 1.21
N LEU A 25 6.35 3.86 1.52
CA LEU A 25 7.29 4.05 2.63
C LEU A 25 8.19 5.27 2.42
N GLY A 26 8.61 5.53 1.19
CA GLY A 26 9.35 6.73 0.80
C GLY A 26 8.53 8.00 1.06
N PHE A 27 7.27 8.01 0.64
CA PHE A 27 6.33 9.10 0.87
C PHE A 27 6.13 9.37 2.38
N LEU A 28 5.94 8.31 3.17
CA LEU A 28 5.71 8.43 4.61
C LEU A 28 6.93 8.95 5.39
N LYS A 29 8.17 8.72 4.94
CA LYS A 29 9.39 9.18 5.65
C LYS A 29 9.48 10.70 5.79
N GLY A 30 8.77 11.46 4.96
CA GLY A 30 8.70 12.93 5.03
C GLY A 30 7.53 13.48 5.85
N HIS A 31 6.60 12.63 6.31
CA HIS A 31 5.31 13.07 6.86
C HIS A 31 5.00 12.38 8.20
N GLY A 32 4.73 13.16 9.24
CA GLY A 32 4.43 12.61 10.58
C GLY A 32 3.03 12.00 10.72
N LYS A 33 2.06 12.51 9.96
CA LYS A 33 0.71 11.97 9.80
C LYS A 33 0.33 12.13 8.33
N VAL A 34 -0.29 11.10 7.75
CA VAL A 34 -0.71 11.10 6.35
C VAL A 34 -2.11 10.52 6.27
N ASP A 35 -2.97 11.20 5.51
CA ASP A 35 -4.30 10.71 5.19
C ASP A 35 -4.22 9.65 4.06
N PRO A 36 -4.85 8.47 4.21
CA PRO A 36 -4.99 7.51 3.12
C PRO A 36 -5.49 8.11 1.80
N ASP A 37 -6.33 9.13 1.84
CA ASP A 37 -6.86 9.79 0.63
C ASP A 37 -5.79 10.62 -0.10
N GLU A 38 -4.80 11.18 0.61
CA GLU A 38 -3.64 11.86 0.01
C GLU A 38 -2.74 10.87 -0.73
N ILE A 39 -2.49 9.70 -0.11
CA ILE A 39 -1.70 8.62 -0.73
C ILE A 39 -2.43 8.09 -1.97
N ALA A 40 -3.75 7.90 -1.88
CA ALA A 40 -4.57 7.43 -3.00
C ALA A 40 -4.48 8.39 -4.19
N GLY A 41 -4.58 9.69 -3.94
CA GLY A 41 -4.39 10.74 -4.95
C GLY A 41 -2.98 10.74 -5.55
N HIS A 42 -1.94 10.64 -4.71
CA HIS A 42 -0.54 10.67 -5.15
C HIS A 42 -0.18 9.48 -6.04
N PHE A 43 -0.54 8.27 -5.64
CA PHE A 43 -0.21 7.03 -6.35
C PHE A 43 -1.27 6.59 -7.37
N ARG A 44 -2.36 7.37 -7.54
CA ARG A 44 -3.50 7.05 -8.40
C ARG A 44 -4.09 5.66 -8.11
N LEU A 45 -4.18 5.35 -6.83
CA LEU A 45 -4.76 4.11 -6.32
C LEU A 45 -6.14 4.40 -5.74
N THR A 46 -6.96 3.37 -5.59
CA THR A 46 -8.18 3.51 -4.80
C THR A 46 -7.84 3.62 -3.32
N ARG A 47 -8.70 4.29 -2.55
CA ARG A 47 -8.57 4.39 -1.10
C ARG A 47 -8.48 3.01 -0.43
N GLU A 48 -9.26 2.04 -0.89
CA GLU A 48 -9.25 0.67 -0.38
C GLU A 48 -7.90 -0.01 -0.60
N SER A 49 -7.28 0.22 -1.77
CA SER A 49 -5.97 -0.34 -2.10
C SER A 49 -4.89 0.24 -1.18
N VAL A 50 -4.95 1.55 -0.90
CA VAL A 50 -4.05 2.22 0.05
C VAL A 50 -4.25 1.68 1.46
N ILE A 51 -5.49 1.58 1.93
CA ILE A 51 -5.80 1.03 3.27
C ILE A 51 -5.25 -0.39 3.40
N PHE A 52 -5.42 -1.23 2.37
CA PHE A 52 -4.86 -2.57 2.35
C PHE A 52 -3.32 -2.56 2.48
N MET A 53 -2.64 -1.72 1.69
CA MET A 53 -1.18 -1.60 1.72
C MET A 53 -0.67 -1.07 3.05
N LEU A 54 -1.27 -0.02 3.61
CA LEU A 54 -0.92 0.51 4.92
C LEU A 54 -1.12 -0.55 6.02
N GLY A 55 -2.24 -1.27 5.99
CA GLY A 55 -2.49 -2.39 6.90
C GLY A 55 -1.44 -3.49 6.78
N LYS A 56 -1.01 -3.83 5.55
CA LYS A 56 0.09 -4.78 5.32
C LYS A 56 1.41 -4.26 5.92
N LEU A 57 1.80 -3.02 5.62
CA LEU A 57 3.02 -2.40 6.16
C LEU A 57 3.02 -2.32 7.68
N ALA A 58 1.87 -2.05 8.31
CA ALA A 58 1.73 -1.99 9.76
C ALA A 58 1.88 -3.38 10.40
N ARG A 59 1.25 -4.42 9.81
CA ARG A 59 1.42 -5.83 10.26
C ARG A 59 2.87 -6.29 10.15
N GLU A 60 3.59 -5.81 9.15
CA GLU A 60 5.02 -6.08 8.96
C GLU A 60 5.92 -5.21 9.87
N GLY A 61 5.35 -4.32 10.69
CA GLY A 61 6.10 -3.46 11.61
C GLY A 61 6.86 -2.31 10.92
N LYS A 62 6.62 -2.08 9.63
CA LYS A 62 7.31 -1.05 8.84
C LYS A 62 6.80 0.37 9.11
N ILE A 63 5.55 0.48 9.56
CA ILE A 63 4.91 1.76 9.94
C ILE A 63 4.11 1.59 11.23
N LYS A 64 3.87 2.70 11.93
CA LYS A 64 2.93 2.76 13.06
C LYS A 64 1.65 3.44 12.59
N MET A 65 0.53 2.74 12.63
CA MET A 65 -0.78 3.33 12.35
C MET A 65 -1.40 3.80 13.66
N GLN A 66 -1.83 5.05 13.71
CA GLN A 66 -2.75 5.54 14.73
C GLN A 66 -4.07 5.85 14.03
N ALA A 67 -5.13 5.10 14.36
CA ALA A 67 -6.48 5.48 13.98
C ALA A 67 -6.83 6.75 14.76
N SER A 68 -7.01 7.87 14.05
CA SER A 68 -7.71 9.01 14.62
C SER A 68 -9.19 8.73 14.39
N GLY A 69 -9.88 8.28 15.44
CA GLY A 69 -11.34 8.19 15.41
C GLY A 69 -11.91 9.56 15.74
N ASP A 70 -12.84 10.03 14.92
CA ASP A 70 -13.86 11.01 15.35
C ASP A 70 -14.99 10.28 16.10
#